data_AF-A0A0L0C548-F1
#
_entry.id   AF-A0A0L0C548-F1
#
_cell.length_a   1.000
_cell.length_b   1.000
_cell.length_c   1.000
_cell.angle_alpha   90.00
_cell.angle_beta   90.00
_cell.angle_gamma   90.00
#
_symmetry.space_group_name_H-M   'P 1'
#
loop_
_entity.id
_entity.type
_entity.pdbx_description
1 polymer ?
#
loop_
_entity_poly.entity_id
_entity_poly.type
_entity_poly.pdbx_seq_one_letter_code
_entity_poly.pdbx_strand_id
1 'polypeptide(L)'
;MAPQDKVEFVILKLTFLPFIHPQYPRITLTRKKHSPSGSMTQVRDWFDRIMSREKSKIPSNISVRYCEWNITSGNANLFTINGYRFDKILLILGEEAIHWVYYQNMPLHRRIEGCGRLSVNYCGCCLNNQYLKIMETVKGCLMKQGGRN
;
A
#
# COMPACT_ATOMS: atom_id res chain seq x y z
N MET A 1 -1.40 -20.43 20.83
CA MET A 1 -1.55 -20.12 19.39
C MET A 1 -0.50 -20.94 18.65
N ALA A 2 -0.89 -21.83 17.73
CA ALA A 2 0.08 -22.62 16.95
C ALA A 2 1.02 -21.68 16.17
N PRO A 3 2.31 -22.01 16.04
CA PRO A 3 3.26 -21.16 15.31
C PRO A 3 2.76 -20.97 13.88
N GLN A 4 2.67 -19.72 13.44
CA GLN A 4 2.30 -19.44 12.05
C GLN A 4 3.50 -19.81 11.17
N ASP A 5 3.48 -20.98 10.55
CA ASP A 5 4.52 -21.43 9.59
C ASP A 5 4.64 -20.53 8.35
N LYS A 6 3.75 -19.53 8.22
CA LYS A 6 3.62 -18.66 7.05
C LYS A 6 3.32 -17.22 7.46
N VAL A 7 4.09 -16.29 6.92
CA VAL A 7 3.81 -14.84 6.98
C VAL A 7 3.30 -14.38 5.61
N GLU A 8 2.21 -13.61 5.62
CA GLU A 8 1.62 -13.00 4.41
C GLU A 8 1.87 -11.50 4.40
N PHE A 9 2.64 -11.01 3.43
CA PHE A 9 2.74 -9.58 3.15
C PHE A 9 1.55 -9.13 2.32
N VAL A 10 0.78 -8.18 2.85
CA VAL A 10 -0.34 -7.59 2.13
C VAL A 10 0.11 -6.30 1.45
N ILE A 11 -0.07 -6.25 0.14
CA ILE A 11 0.37 -5.18 -0.73
C ILE A 11 -0.86 -4.59 -1.38
N LEU A 12 -1.12 -3.32 -1.10
CA LEU A 12 -2.26 -2.60 -1.64
C LEU A 12 -1.80 -1.62 -2.72
N LYS A 13 -2.33 -1.79 -3.93
CA LYS A 13 -2.07 -0.96 -5.10
C LYS A 13 -3.33 -0.22 -5.47
N LEU A 14 -3.34 1.10 -5.34
CA LEU A 14 -4.43 1.94 -5.81
C LEU A 14 -4.00 2.64 -7.10
N THR A 15 -4.89 2.66 -8.09
CA THR A 15 -4.74 3.41 -9.35
C THR A 15 -5.94 4.30 -9.56
N PHE A 16 -5.69 5.58 -9.85
CA PHE A 16 -6.73 6.54 -10.19
C PHE A 16 -7.11 6.42 -11.66
N LEU A 17 -8.40 6.26 -11.95
CA LEU A 17 -8.95 6.40 -13.30
C LEU A 17 -10.23 7.23 -13.23
N PRO A 18 -10.31 8.38 -13.95
CA PRO A 18 -11.41 9.34 -13.78
C PRO A 18 -12.77 8.80 -14.25
N PHE A 19 -12.80 7.79 -15.11
CA PHE A 19 -14.02 7.18 -15.65
C PHE A 19 -14.59 6.04 -14.77
N ILE A 20 -13.91 5.67 -13.69
CA ILE A 20 -14.45 4.70 -12.71
C ILE A 20 -15.35 5.45 -11.73
N HIS A 21 -16.49 4.88 -11.36
CA HIS A 21 -17.36 5.53 -10.40
C HIS A 21 -16.68 5.65 -9.02
N PRO A 22 -16.69 6.82 -8.34
CA PRO A 22 -15.97 7.02 -7.08
C PRO A 22 -16.37 6.07 -5.95
N GLN A 23 -17.63 5.63 -5.94
CA GLN A 23 -18.18 4.71 -4.92
C GLN A 23 -18.10 3.23 -5.32
N TYR A 24 -17.81 2.92 -6.58
CA TYR A 24 -17.76 1.55 -7.10
C TYR A 24 -16.40 1.26 -7.74
N PRO A 25 -15.34 1.14 -6.92
CA PRO A 25 -14.01 0.80 -7.41
C PRO A 25 -13.97 -0.62 -7.96
N ARG A 26 -13.07 -0.87 -8.92
CA ARG A 26 -12.76 -2.23 -9.38
C ARG A 26 -11.68 -2.80 -8.50
N ILE A 27 -11.96 -3.93 -7.85
CA ILE A 27 -11.07 -4.51 -6.84
C ILE A 27 -10.75 -5.94 -7.24
N THR A 28 -9.46 -6.28 -7.23
CA THR A 28 -8.97 -7.64 -7.51
C THR A 28 -7.96 -8.06 -6.46
N LEU A 29 -8.04 -9.33 -6.07
CA LEU A 29 -7.15 -9.96 -5.11
C LEU A 29 -6.33 -11.04 -5.81
N THR A 30 -5.02 -11.05 -5.60
CA THR A 30 -4.14 -12.11 -6.12
C THR A 30 -3.15 -12.53 -5.06
N ARG A 31 -3.06 -13.83 -4.80
CA ARG A 31 -2.04 -14.40 -3.93
C ARG A 31 -0.87 -14.92 -4.75
N LYS A 32 0.35 -14.56 -4.38
CA LYS A 32 1.58 -14.94 -5.08
C LYS A 32 2.60 -15.54 -4.12
N LYS A 33 3.37 -16.51 -4.63
CA LYS A 33 4.53 -17.08 -3.92
C LYS A 33 5.78 -16.21 -4.10
N HIS A 34 5.86 -15.47 -5.21
CA HIS A 34 7.01 -14.63 -5.54
C HIS A 34 6.70 -13.15 -5.36
N SER A 35 7.76 -12.37 -5.16
CA SER A 35 7.67 -10.91 -5.00
C SER A 35 7.02 -10.28 -6.24
N PRO A 36 6.09 -9.33 -6.07
CA PRO A 36 5.48 -8.62 -7.19
C PRO A 36 6.30 -7.43 -7.69
N SER A 37 7.54 -7.23 -7.22
CA SER A 37 8.38 -6.06 -7.52
C SER A 37 8.56 -5.79 -9.02
N GLY A 38 8.61 -6.84 -9.84
CA GLY A 38 8.70 -6.71 -11.31
C GLY A 38 7.54 -5.92 -11.95
N SER A 39 6.37 -5.88 -11.31
CA SER A 39 5.21 -5.11 -11.79
C SER A 39 5.19 -3.64 -11.35
N MET A 40 6.15 -3.21 -10.52
CA MET A 40 6.15 -1.91 -9.85
C MET A 40 7.31 -1.02 -10.33
N THR A 41 7.57 -0.97 -11.63
CA THR A 41 8.80 -0.41 -12.22
C THR A 41 9.22 0.96 -11.67
N GLN A 42 8.29 1.90 -11.51
CA GLN A 42 8.58 3.28 -11.06
C GLN A 42 8.97 3.40 -9.57
N VAL A 43 8.58 2.42 -8.75
CA VAL A 43 8.84 2.43 -7.30
C VAL A 43 9.50 1.12 -6.85
N ARG A 44 10.16 0.42 -7.79
CA ARG A 44 10.75 -0.89 -7.54
C ARG A 44 11.82 -0.83 -6.46
N ASP A 45 12.76 0.11 -6.56
CA ASP A 45 13.85 0.25 -5.59
C ASP A 45 13.33 0.55 -4.18
N TRP A 46 12.27 1.36 -4.10
CA TRP A 46 11.58 1.63 -2.84
C TRP A 46 10.96 0.37 -2.26
N PHE A 47 10.21 -0.35 -3.09
CA PHE A 47 9.53 -1.57 -2.69
C PHE A 47 10.54 -2.62 -2.22
N ASP A 48 11.60 -2.88 -2.99
CA ASP A 48 12.62 -3.88 -2.67
C ASP A 48 13.35 -3.50 -1.36
N ARG A 49 13.66 -2.21 -1.14
CA ARG A 49 14.24 -1.71 0.12
C ARG A 49 13.34 -1.95 1.33
N ILE A 50 12.05 -1.61 1.22
CA ILE A 50 11.09 -1.76 2.33
C ILE A 50 10.84 -3.24 2.61
N MET A 51 10.63 -4.04 1.56
CA MET A 51 10.44 -5.48 1.71
C MET A 51 11.66 -6.19 2.30
N SER A 52 12.88 -5.78 1.94
CA SER A 52 14.10 -6.30 2.56
C SER A 52 14.11 -6.04 4.06
N ARG A 53 13.76 -4.82 4.48
CA ARG A 53 13.68 -4.42 5.89
C ARG A 53 12.59 -5.18 6.66
N GLU A 54 11.42 -5.39 6.09
CA GLU A 54 10.36 -6.14 6.79
C GLU A 54 10.68 -7.64 6.82
N LYS A 55 11.27 -8.20 5.75
CA LYS A 55 11.70 -9.60 5.74
C LYS A 55 12.82 -9.90 6.73
N SER A 56 13.72 -8.97 7.00
CA SER A 56 14.80 -9.18 7.97
C SER A 56 14.30 -9.37 9.41
N LYS A 57 13.04 -9.00 9.69
CA LYS A 57 12.38 -9.24 10.97
C LYS A 57 11.80 -10.64 11.08
N ILE A 58 11.61 -11.34 9.96
CA ILE A 58 10.99 -12.65 9.91
C ILE A 58 12.08 -13.72 10.06
N PRO A 59 11.91 -14.69 10.97
CA PRO A 59 12.78 -15.86 11.06
C PRO A 59 12.91 -16.59 9.71
N SER A 60 14.13 -17.01 9.36
CA SER A 60 14.44 -17.62 8.05
C SER A 60 13.71 -18.95 7.77
N ASN A 61 13.22 -19.62 8.82
CA ASN A 61 12.45 -20.87 8.73
C ASN A 61 10.97 -20.66 8.39
N ILE A 62 10.48 -19.41 8.34
CA ILE A 62 9.07 -19.10 8.06
C ILE A 62 8.87 -18.85 6.56
N SER A 63 7.83 -19.45 5.99
CA SER A 63 7.50 -19.27 4.57
C SER A 63 6.79 -17.94 4.33
N VAL A 64 7.28 -17.15 3.38
CA VAL A 64 6.68 -15.86 3.00
C VAL A 64 5.73 -16.02 1.81
N ARG A 65 4.56 -15.37 1.88
CA ARG A 65 3.62 -15.21 0.76
C ARG A 65 3.25 -13.74 0.57
N TYR A 66 2.72 -13.43 -0.61
CA TYR A 66 2.29 -12.08 -0.97
C TYR A 66 0.81 -12.09 -1.34
N CYS A 67 0.11 -11.07 -0.88
CA CYS A 67 -1.31 -10.87 -1.12
C CYS A 67 -1.48 -9.48 -1.72
N GLU A 68 -1.70 -9.43 -3.03
CA GLU A 68 -1.85 -8.18 -3.77
C GLU A 68 -3.32 -7.83 -3.92
N TRP A 69 -3.67 -6.63 -3.46
CA TRP A 69 -4.94 -5.99 -3.70
C TRP A 69 -4.73 -4.89 -4.73
N ASN A 70 -5.31 -5.03 -5.93
CA ASN A 70 -5.33 -3.97 -6.92
C ASN A 70 -6.70 -3.31 -6.91
N ILE A 71 -6.72 -2.03 -6.58
CA ILE A 71 -7.91 -1.19 -6.48
C ILE A 71 -7.82 -0.09 -7.52
N THR A 72 -8.73 -0.09 -8.47
CA THR A 72 -8.88 0.99 -9.43
C THR A 72 -10.09 1.82 -9.01
N SER A 73 -9.88 3.11 -8.72
CA SER A 73 -10.91 3.99 -8.17
C SER A 73 -10.95 5.32 -8.92
N GLY A 74 -12.15 5.89 -9.10
CA GLY A 74 -12.33 7.27 -9.54
C GLY A 74 -12.48 8.27 -8.40
N ASN A 75 -12.30 7.85 -7.14
CA ASN A 75 -12.33 8.76 -6.01
C ASN A 75 -11.05 9.58 -5.94
N ALA A 76 -11.05 10.74 -6.60
CA ALA A 76 -9.90 11.65 -6.67
C ALA A 76 -9.38 12.05 -5.29
N ASN A 77 -10.26 12.14 -4.27
CA ASN A 77 -9.84 12.52 -2.94
C ASN A 77 -8.78 11.57 -2.41
N LEU A 78 -8.89 10.26 -2.64
CA LEU A 78 -7.90 9.27 -2.19
C LEU A 78 -6.48 9.57 -2.67
N PHE A 79 -6.37 10.20 -3.83
CA PHE A 79 -5.11 10.45 -4.52
C PHE A 79 -4.63 11.90 -4.41
N THR A 80 -5.37 12.77 -3.72
CA THR A 80 -4.98 14.18 -3.56
C THR A 80 -4.39 14.42 -2.19
N ILE A 81 -3.15 14.94 -2.16
CA ILE A 81 -2.43 15.35 -0.95
C ILE A 81 -1.97 16.80 -1.15
N ASN A 82 -2.32 17.69 -0.21
CA ASN A 82 -1.93 19.11 -0.23
C ASN A 82 -2.18 19.81 -1.58
N GLY A 83 -3.34 19.54 -2.20
CA GLY A 83 -3.72 20.13 -3.50
C GLY A 83 -3.09 19.46 -4.73
N TYR A 84 -2.18 18.50 -4.54
CA TYR A 84 -1.55 17.75 -5.63
C TYR A 84 -2.19 16.37 -5.80
N ARG A 85 -2.67 16.08 -7.01
CA ARG A 85 -3.22 14.76 -7.37
C ARG A 85 -2.10 13.80 -7.77
N PHE A 86 -2.15 12.57 -7.27
CA PHE A 86 -1.30 11.46 -7.66
C PHE A 86 -2.05 10.46 -8.55
N ASP A 87 -1.34 9.62 -9.30
CA ASP A 87 -2.00 8.62 -10.16
C ASP A 87 -2.08 7.25 -9.50
N LYS A 88 -1.09 6.94 -8.67
CA LYS A 88 -0.92 5.63 -8.05
C LYS A 88 -0.51 5.77 -6.60
N ILE A 89 -0.94 4.79 -5.81
CA ILE A 89 -0.57 4.64 -4.41
C ILE A 89 -0.18 3.19 -4.21
N LEU A 90 0.94 2.96 -3.54
CA LEU A 90 1.37 1.63 -3.14
C LEU A 90 1.56 1.62 -1.63
N LEU A 91 0.91 0.67 -0.96
CA LEU A 91 1.07 0.43 0.46
C LEU A 91 1.58 -0.99 0.70
N ILE A 92 2.50 -1.12 1.63
CA ILE A 92 2.96 -2.38 2.18
C ILE A 92 2.49 -2.42 3.63
N LEU A 93 1.57 -3.34 3.92
CA LEU A 93 1.13 -3.62 5.27
C LEU A 93 2.16 -4.58 5.88
N GLY A 94 3.06 -4.03 6.69
CA GLY A 94 3.98 -4.79 7.53
C GLY A 94 3.35 -5.13 8.88
N GLU A 95 4.08 -5.90 9.68
CA GLU A 95 3.61 -6.36 10.98
C GLU A 95 3.39 -5.22 11.98
N GLU A 96 4.31 -4.25 12.00
CA GLU A 96 4.30 -3.15 12.98
C GLU A 96 3.94 -1.79 12.35
N ALA A 97 4.13 -1.67 11.04
CA ALA A 97 4.02 -0.41 10.34
C ALA A 97 3.47 -0.60 8.92
N ILE A 98 2.70 0.37 8.48
CA ILE A 98 2.32 0.51 7.08
C ILE A 98 3.29 1.47 6.43
N HIS A 99 3.85 1.05 5.31
CA HIS A 99 4.69 1.89 4.45
C HIS A 99 3.88 2.27 3.23
N TRP A 100 3.95 3.54 2.81
CA TRP A 100 3.22 4.02 1.64
C TRP A 100 4.10 4.86 0.73
N VAL A 101 3.74 4.84 -0.56
CA VAL A 101 4.25 5.77 -1.56
C VAL A 101 3.11 6.21 -2.47
N TYR A 102 2.94 7.52 -2.57
CA TYR A 102 2.13 8.19 -3.58
C TYR A 102 3.05 8.56 -4.73
N TYR A 103 2.67 8.26 -5.97
CA TYR A 103 3.49 8.58 -7.13
C TYR A 103 2.63 8.88 -8.36
N GLN A 104 3.14 9.79 -9.19
CA GLN A 104 2.57 10.13 -10.48
C GLN A 104 3.33 9.43 -11.60
N ASN A 105 2.60 9.06 -12.66
CA ASN A 105 3.24 8.79 -13.94
C ASN A 105 3.70 10.13 -14.55
N MET A 106 4.41 10.06 -15.68
CA MET A 106 4.86 11.23 -16.46
C MET A 106 3.78 12.32 -16.57
N PRO A 107 4.13 13.63 -16.55
CA PRO A 107 5.48 14.18 -16.71
C PRO A 107 6.15 14.71 -15.43
N LEU A 108 5.43 14.83 -14.31
CA LEU A 108 5.94 15.54 -13.12
C LEU A 108 6.71 14.66 -12.12
N HIS A 109 6.62 13.32 -12.26
CA HIS A 109 7.27 12.33 -11.37
C HIS A 109 7.16 12.60 -9.86
N ARG A 110 6.10 13.31 -9.41
CA ARG A 110 5.94 13.62 -8.00
C ARG A 110 5.85 12.34 -7.21
N ARG A 111 6.53 12.31 -6.08
CA ARG A 111 6.56 11.17 -5.17
C ARG A 111 6.54 11.65 -3.73
N ILE A 112 5.69 11.03 -2.92
CA ILE A 112 5.64 11.22 -1.47
C ILE A 112 5.68 9.84 -0.83
N GLU A 113 6.67 9.58 0.01
CA GLU A 113 6.79 8.33 0.76
C GLU A 113 6.68 8.59 2.26
N GLY A 114 6.25 7.56 3.00
CA GLY A 114 6.18 7.64 4.44
C GLY A 114 5.88 6.29 5.06
N CYS A 115 5.90 6.25 6.38
CA CYS A 115 5.45 5.11 7.14
C CYS A 115 4.79 5.56 8.44
N GLY A 116 3.98 4.69 9.01
CA GLY A 116 3.26 4.95 10.25
C GLY A 116 3.00 3.65 10.98
N ARG A 117 3.20 3.66 12.30
CA ARG A 117 2.77 2.56 13.17
C ARG A 117 1.26 2.57 13.22
N LEU A 118 0.66 1.53 12.69
CA LEU A 118 -0.78 1.39 12.61
C LEU A 118 -1.11 0.00 13.11
N SER A 119 -1.82 -0.07 14.23
CA SER A 119 -2.36 -1.31 14.77
C SER A 119 -3.54 -1.75 13.89
N VAL A 120 -3.25 -2.20 12.67
CA VAL A 120 -4.27 -2.69 11.76
C VAL A 120 -4.26 -4.20 11.84
N ASN A 121 -5.28 -4.78 12.46
CA ASN A 121 -5.58 -6.19 12.26
C ASN A 121 -6.18 -6.34 10.86
N TYR A 122 -5.34 -6.54 9.86
CA TYR A 122 -5.79 -6.78 8.49
C TYR A 122 -5.86 -8.30 8.22
N CYS A 123 -7.00 -8.77 7.74
CA CYS A 123 -7.04 -10.02 6.98
C CYS A 123 -6.85 -9.67 5.51
N GLY A 124 -5.91 -10.34 4.83
CA GLY A 124 -5.80 -10.29 3.37
C GLY A 124 -7.08 -10.70 2.64
N CYS A 125 -8.06 -11.28 3.33
CA CYS A 125 -9.40 -11.63 2.84
C CYS A 125 -10.47 -10.52 3.03
N CYS A 126 -10.31 -9.64 4.02
CA CYS A 126 -11.31 -8.64 4.40
C CYS A 126 -10.94 -7.21 3.97
N LEU A 127 -9.82 -7.05 3.25
CA LEU A 127 -9.28 -5.73 2.92
C LEU A 127 -10.26 -4.87 2.08
N ASN A 128 -11.14 -5.50 1.29
CA ASN A 128 -12.19 -4.80 0.53
C ASN A 128 -13.03 -3.85 1.42
N ASN A 129 -13.31 -4.27 2.65
CA ASN A 129 -14.13 -3.49 3.59
C ASN A 129 -13.31 -2.56 4.50
N GLN A 130 -11.98 -2.63 4.42
CA GLN A 130 -11.07 -1.96 5.35
C GLN A 130 -10.14 -0.94 4.68
N TYR A 131 -9.91 -1.06 3.37
CA TYR A 131 -8.89 -0.25 2.70
C TYR A 131 -9.18 1.26 2.78
N LEU A 132 -10.44 1.69 2.75
CA LEU A 132 -10.80 3.11 2.91
C LEU A 132 -10.35 3.65 4.28
N LYS A 133 -10.56 2.88 5.35
CA LYS A 133 -10.10 3.26 6.71
C LYS A 133 -8.58 3.33 6.79
N ILE A 134 -7.89 2.39 6.14
CA ILE A 134 -6.41 2.42 6.04
C ILE A 134 -5.97 3.70 5.32
N MET A 135 -6.59 4.02 4.19
CA MET A 135 -6.28 5.21 3.40
C MET A 135 -6.56 6.52 4.15
N GLU A 136 -7.68 6.61 4.86
CA GLU A 136 -8.00 7.75 5.74
C GLU A 136 -6.91 7.95 6.80
N THR A 137 -6.46 6.86 7.41
CA THR A 137 -5.43 6.96 8.45
C THR A 137 -4.08 7.37 7.87
N VAL A 138 -3.69 6.82 6.71
CA VAL A 138 -2.48 7.24 5.98
C VAL A 138 -2.53 8.73 5.63
N LYS A 139 -3.68 9.22 5.16
CA LYS A 139 -3.87 10.65 4.90
C LYS A 139 -3.76 11.49 6.17
N GLY A 140 -4.34 11.04 7.27
CA GLY A 140 -4.18 11.69 8.57
C GLY A 140 -2.71 11.83 8.97
N CYS A 141 -1.89 10.80 8.73
CA CYS A 141 -0.44 10.88 8.96
C CYS A 141 0.24 11.91 8.05
N LEU A 142 -0.11 11.95 6.76
CA LEU A 142 0.45 12.92 5.80
C LEU A 142 0.08 14.37 6.13
N MET A 143 -1.15 14.63 6.58
CA MET A 143 -1.60 15.96 6.97
C MET A 143 -0.94 16.46 8.26
N LYS A 144 -0.69 15.57 9.23
CA LYS A 144 0.00 15.93 10.49
C LYS A 144 1.48 16.28 10.28
N GLN A 145 2.14 15.69 9.29
CA GLN A 145 3.52 16.04 8.94
C GLN A 145 3.64 17.42 8.25
N GLY A 146 2.58 17.88 7.59
CA GLY A 146 2.52 19.24 6.99
C GLY A 146 2.27 20.38 7.99
N GLY A 147 1.98 20.06 9.26
CA GLY A 147 1.72 21.04 10.34
C GLY A 147 2.91 21.26 11.28
N ARG A 148 4.08 20.71 10.97
CA ARG A 148 5.35 21.02 11.65
C ARG A 148 6.25 21.80 10.68
N ASN A 149 5.86 23.04 10.41
CA ASN A 149 6.75 24.08 9.94
C ASN A 149 6.89 25.11 11.05
#